data_AF-A0A915LIR0-F1
#
_entry.id   AF-A0A915LIR0-F1
#
_cell.length_a   1.000
_cell.length_b   1.000
_cell.length_c   1.000
_cell.angle_alpha   90.00
_cell.angle_beta   90.00
_cell.angle_gamma   90.00
#
_symmetry.space_group_name_H-M   'P 1'
#
loop_
_entity.id
_entity.type
_entity.pdbx_description
1 polymer ?
#
loop_
_entity_poly.entity_id
_entity_poly.type
_entity_poly.pdbx_seq_one_letter_code
_entity_poly.pdbx_strand_id
1 'polypeptide(L)'
;QRFAYKLRSSNNEHYRVNPVFGFVEPNSAATITVDRLPGPPKADDRLEICFTTVPPDAADARALFPPGSSGDFKLDVPVAAT
;
A
#
# COMPACT_ATOMS: atom_id res chain seq x y z
N GLN A 1 13.08 11.97 6.64
CA GLN A 1 13.40 10.69 5.96
C GLN A 1 12.37 10.46 4.87
N ARG A 2 12.80 10.04 3.67
CA ARG A 2 11.92 9.64 2.57
C ARG A 2 11.64 8.14 2.65
N PHE A 3 10.41 7.74 2.43
CA PHE A 3 9.99 6.33 2.42
C PHE A 3 9.35 5.97 1.09
N ALA A 4 9.59 4.75 0.61
CA ALA A 4 8.80 4.14 -0.44
C ALA A 4 7.72 3.28 0.22
N TYR A 5 6.57 3.17 -0.42
CA TYR A 5 5.49 2.30 0.02
C TYR A 5 5.04 1.34 -1.08
N LYS A 6 4.50 0.19 -0.64
CA LYS A 6 3.83 -0.83 -1.45
C LYS A 6 2.55 -1.25 -0.76
N LEU A 7 1.44 -1.25 -1.48
CA LEU A 7 0.18 -1.80 -1.00
C LEU A 7 0.00 -3.27 -1.39
N ARG A 8 -0.53 -4.05 -0.44
CA ARG A 8 -1.08 -5.38 -0.67
C ARG A 8 -2.51 -5.39 -0.16
N SER A 9 -3.43 -5.96 -0.93
CA SER A 9 -4.83 -6.15 -0.52
C SER A 9 -5.11 -7.64 -0.36
N SER A 10 -5.88 -8.01 0.67
CA SER A 10 -6.43 -9.35 0.80
C SER A 10 -7.50 -9.67 -0.25
N ASN A 11 -8.09 -8.63 -0.86
CA ASN A 11 -9.21 -8.75 -1.77
C ASN A 11 -9.07 -7.75 -2.92
N ASN A 12 -8.52 -8.24 -4.05
CA ASN A 12 -8.44 -7.48 -5.29
C ASN A 12 -9.62 -7.76 -6.23
N GLU A 13 -10.59 -8.60 -5.85
CA GLU A 13 -11.79 -8.80 -6.68
C GLU A 13 -12.76 -7.63 -6.48
N HIS A 14 -12.85 -7.17 -5.24
CA HIS A 14 -13.87 -6.26 -4.76
C HIS A 14 -13.33 -4.89 -4.33
N TYR A 15 -12.02 -4.73 -4.26
CA TYR A 15 -11.38 -3.45 -4.07
C TYR A 15 -10.37 -3.16 -5.17
N ARG A 16 -10.31 -1.91 -5.60
CA ARG A 16 -9.25 -1.37 -6.46
C ARG A 16 -8.47 -0.35 -5.65
N VAL A 17 -7.15 -0.47 -5.70
CA VAL A 17 -6.23 0.38 -4.93
C VAL A 17 -5.31 1.09 -5.90
N ASN A 18 -5.20 2.41 -5.78
CA ASN A 18 -4.34 3.22 -6.63
C ASN A 18 -3.79 4.44 -5.88
N PRO A 19 -2.47 4.72 -5.95
CA PRO A 19 -1.41 3.90 -6.55
C PRO A 19 -1.00 2.72 -5.64
N VAL A 20 -0.50 1.62 -6.23
CA VAL A 20 -0.01 0.45 -5.47
C VAL A 20 1.41 0.68 -4.93
N PHE A 21 2.20 1.51 -5.60
CA PHE A 21 3.55 1.87 -5.21
C PHE A 21 3.72 3.38 -5.27
N GLY A 22 4.55 3.92 -4.39
CA GLY A 22 4.89 5.34 -4.45
C GLY A 22 5.89 5.74 -3.38
N PHE A 23 6.10 7.04 -3.25
CA PHE A 23 6.97 7.65 -2.26
C PHE A 23 6.18 8.55 -1.31
N VAL A 24 6.65 8.65 -0.06
CA VAL A 24 6.23 9.65 0.92
C VAL A 24 7.44 10.51 1.24
N GLU A 25 7.33 11.81 0.92
CA GLU A 25 8.37 12.77 1.22
C GLU A 25 8.38 13.15 2.71
N PRO A 26 9.53 13.57 3.28
CA PRO A 26 9.58 14.04 4.66
C PRO A 26 8.56 15.15 4.91
N ASN A 27 7.83 15.06 6.03
CA ASN A 27 6.80 16.03 6.42
C ASN A 27 5.69 16.22 5.38
N SER A 28 5.45 15.22 4.53
CA SER A 28 4.39 15.20 3.53
C SER A 28 3.51 13.96 3.69
N ALA A 29 2.44 13.91 2.92
CA ALA A 29 1.52 12.78 2.84
C ALA A 29 1.40 12.29 1.40
N ALA A 30 1.22 10.98 1.22
CA ALA A 30 0.80 10.38 -0.03
C ALA A 30 -0.67 9.95 0.09
N THR A 31 -1.47 10.27 -0.92
CA THR A 31 -2.88 9.85 -0.97
C THR A 31 -3.00 8.53 -1.72
N ILE A 32 -3.77 7.61 -1.14
CA ILE A 32 -4.11 6.32 -1.73
C ILE A 32 -5.63 6.26 -1.85
N THR A 33 -6.12 5.96 -3.04
CA THR A 33 -7.54 5.76 -3.31
C THR A 33 -7.86 4.26 -3.24
N VAL A 34 -8.95 3.95 -2.53
CA VAL A 34 -9.48 2.58 -2.38
C VAL A 34 -10.93 2.60 -2.84
N ASP A 35 -11.19 2.06 -4.03
CA ASP A 35 -12.54 1.98 -4.58
C ASP A 35 -13.15 0.61 -4.26
N ARG A 36 -14.33 0.63 -3.62
CA ARG A 36 -15.15 -0.58 -3.41
C ARG A 36 -15.97 -0.86 -4.66
N LEU A 37 -15.75 -2.02 -5.27
CA LEU A 37 -16.55 -2.56 -6.35
C LEU A 37 -17.79 -3.28 -5.81
N PRO A 38 -18.81 -3.63 -6.62
CA PRO A 38 -19.94 -4.45 -6.15
C PRO A 38 -19.49 -5.84 -5.68
N GLY A 39 -20.03 -6.31 -4.54
CA GLY A 39 -19.77 -7.66 -4.01
C GLY A 39 -20.44 -7.89 -2.66
N PRO A 40 -20.31 -9.09 -2.06
CA PRO A 40 -20.94 -9.40 -0.79
C PRO A 40 -20.35 -8.56 0.37
N PRO A 41 -21.14 -8.25 1.42
CA PRO A 41 -20.60 -7.69 2.66
C PRO A 41 -19.51 -8.59 3.24
N LYS A 42 -18.43 -7.98 3.71
CA LYS A 42 -17.27 -8.68 4.27
C LYS A 42 -16.49 -7.73 5.17
N ALA A 43 -16.22 -8.15 6.40
CA ALA A 43 -15.63 -7.30 7.44
C ALA A 43 -14.14 -7.58 7.70
N ASP A 44 -13.61 -8.69 7.19
CA ASP A 44 -12.26 -9.20 7.48
C ASP A 44 -11.24 -8.91 6.37
N ASP A 45 -11.61 -8.11 5.36
CA ASP A 45 -10.65 -7.65 4.36
C ASP A 45 -9.64 -6.65 4.94
N ARG A 46 -8.42 -6.65 4.39
CA ARG A 46 -7.29 -5.86 4.89
C ARG A 46 -6.47 -5.29 3.75
N LEU A 47 -5.94 -4.09 3.98
CA LEU A 47 -4.87 -3.48 3.21
C LEU A 47 -3.60 -3.44 4.06
N GLU A 48 -2.53 -4.03 3.57
CA GLU A 48 -1.21 -3.89 4.16
C GLU A 48 -0.42 -2.83 3.39
N ILE A 49 0.05 -1.80 4.10
CA ILE A 49 0.93 -0.76 3.55
C ILE A 49 2.34 -1.05 4.06
N CYS A 50 3.19 -1.55 3.16
CA CYS A 50 4.58 -1.90 3.42
C CYS A 50 5.47 -0.70 3.13
N PHE A 51 6.45 -0.40 3.98
CA PHE A 51 7.34 0.75 3.84
C PHE A 51 8.80 0.31 3.84
N THR A 52 9.65 1.00 3.09
CA THR A 52 11.11 0.85 3.16
C THR A 52 11.79 2.20 2.99
N THR A 53 12.96 2.34 3.58
CA THR A 53 13.84 3.50 3.44
C THR A 53 14.31 3.63 1.99
N VAL A 54 14.36 4.88 1.51
CA VAL A 54 14.69 5.19 0.11
C VAL A 54 16.16 5.59 0.00
N PRO A 55 16.97 4.90 -0.81
CA PRO A 55 18.31 5.36 -1.17
C PRO A 55 18.25 6.71 -1.90
N PRO A 56 19.28 7.58 -1.80
CA PRO A 56 19.25 8.93 -2.37
C PRO A 56 18.87 9.00 -3.85
N ASP A 57 19.29 8.02 -4.66
CA ASP A 57 19.14 8.02 -6.12
C ASP A 57 17.99 7.14 -6.62
N ALA A 58 17.16 6.62 -5.72
CA ALA A 58 16.06 5.74 -6.11
C ALA A 58 14.91 6.53 -6.78
N ALA A 59 14.68 6.24 -8.05
CA ALA A 59 13.61 6.82 -8.86
C ALA A 59 12.38 5.90 -8.98
N ASP A 60 12.54 4.59 -8.78
CA ASP A 60 11.45 3.61 -8.87
C ASP A 60 11.17 2.97 -7.50
N ALA A 61 10.01 3.31 -6.91
CA ALA A 61 9.57 2.76 -5.65
C ALA A 61 9.35 1.23 -5.74
N ARG A 62 8.91 0.71 -6.89
CA ARG A 62 8.62 -0.71 -7.07
C ARG A 62 9.87 -1.56 -6.99
N ALA A 63 10.98 -1.08 -7.55
CA ALA A 63 12.27 -1.75 -7.51
C ALA A 63 12.80 -1.96 -6.08
N LEU A 64 12.33 -1.18 -5.11
CA LEU A 64 12.73 -1.28 -3.70
C LEU A 64 12.02 -2.41 -2.94
N PHE A 65 11.01 -3.07 -3.54
CA PHE A 65 10.27 -4.16 -2.90
C PHE A 65 10.41 -5.48 -3.67
N PRO A 66 11.39 -6.32 -3.30
CA PRO A 66 11.50 -7.67 -3.82
C PRO A 66 10.19 -8.48 -3.64
N PRO A 67 9.94 -9.52 -4.46
CA PRO A 67 8.81 -10.41 -4.29
C PRO A 67 8.73 -10.97 -2.86
N GLY A 68 7.53 -10.93 -2.26
CA GLY A 68 7.30 -11.36 -0.88
C GLY A 68 7.77 -10.39 0.22
N SER A 69 8.63 -9.42 -0.09
CA SER A 69 9.12 -8.46 0.91
C SER A 69 8.04 -7.48 1.35
N SER A 70 8.06 -7.17 2.66
CA SER A 70 7.24 -6.14 3.31
C SER A 70 8.06 -4.86 3.60
N GLY A 71 9.31 -4.79 3.13
CA GLY A 71 10.22 -3.70 3.47
C GLY A 71 10.67 -3.74 4.93
N ASP A 72 10.89 -2.56 5.49
CA ASP A 72 11.42 -2.33 6.84
C ASP A 72 10.32 -2.46 7.90
N PHE A 73 9.11 -1.98 7.60
CA PHE A 73 7.94 -2.10 8.46
C PHE A 73 6.63 -2.04 7.65
N LYS A 74 5.51 -2.40 8.29
CA LYS A 74 4.19 -2.37 7.65
C LYS A 74 3.11 -1.83 8.58
N LEU A 75 2.05 -1.32 7.96
CA LEU A 75 0.80 -0.94 8.61
C LEU A 75 -0.34 -1.80 8.07
N ASP A 76 -1.10 -2.43 8.96
CA ASP A 76 -2.30 -3.19 8.59
C ASP A 76 -3.54 -2.30 8.79
N VAL A 77 -4.30 -2.09 7.71
CA VAL A 77 -5.51 -1.27 7.68
C VAL A 77 -6.72 -2.20 7.43
N PRO A 78 -7.63 -2.38 8.39
CA PRO A 78 -8.85 -3.15 8.18
C PRO A 78 -9.79 -2.41 7.22
N VAL A 79 -10.43 -3.15 6.31
CA VAL A 79 -11.42 -2.62 5.37
C VAL A 79 -12.69 -3.45 5.49
N ALA A 80 -13.76 -2.83 5.98
CA ALA A 80 -15.05 -3.47 6.15
C ALA A 80 -16.05 -2.93 5.11
N ALA A 81 -16.64 -3.83 4.32
CA ALA A 81 -17.83 -3.56 3.54
C ALA A 81 -19.04 -4.09 4.32
N THR A 82 -19.87 -3.17 4.80
CA THR A 82 -21.12 -3.45 5.53
C THR A 82 -22.33 -3.40 4.62
#